data_AF-A0A2E0XT47-F1
#
_entry.id   AF-A0A2E0XT47-F1
#
_cell.length_a   1.000
_cell.length_b   1.000
_cell.length_c   1.000
_cell.angle_alpha   90.00
_cell.angle_beta   90.00
_cell.angle_gamma   90.00
#
_symmetry.space_group_name_H-M   'P 1'
#
loop_
_entity.id
_entity.type
_entity.pdbx_description
1 polymer ?
#
loop_
_entity_poly.entity_id
_entity_poly.type
_entity_poly.pdbx_seq_one_letter_code
_entity_poly.pdbx_strand_id
1 'polypeptide(L)'
;MKKTATKFDVQLSQQRYGLINSLFDQLITFRLRGLKSAWSEIHKAEKRIEKKESRNQDVAVLRKLIAEAKALVTRVPVLEVEANDFEYNQHFAKEADKVQIQAETAWDAIAKKNYRLAKELAKKVK
;
A
#
# COMPACT_ATOMS: atom_id res chain seq x y z
N MET A 1 3.80 -30.39 8.87
CA MET A 1 3.60 -28.93 9.01
C MET A 1 2.23 -28.70 9.66
N LYS A 2 2.17 -28.38 10.95
CA LYS A 2 0.88 -28.03 11.60
C LYS A 2 0.42 -26.70 10.99
N LYS A 3 -0.67 -26.71 10.22
CA LYS A 3 -1.40 -25.47 9.90
C LYS A 3 -1.93 -24.94 11.23
N THR A 4 -1.28 -23.95 11.81
CA THR A 4 -1.89 -23.13 12.86
C THR A 4 -3.15 -22.53 12.24
N ALA A 5 -4.32 -22.99 12.67
CA ALA A 5 -5.58 -22.36 12.32
C ALA A 5 -5.49 -20.92 12.83
N THR A 6 -5.32 -19.96 11.91
CA THR A 6 -5.34 -18.55 12.27
C THR A 6 -6.70 -18.28 12.92
N LYS A 7 -6.69 -17.98 14.22
CA LYS A 7 -7.92 -17.69 14.97
C LYS A 7 -8.48 -16.39 14.39
N PHE A 8 -9.55 -16.48 13.60
CA PHE A 8 -10.26 -15.32 13.09
C PHE A 8 -11.01 -14.64 14.24
N ASP A 9 -10.78 -13.34 14.41
CA ASP A 9 -11.49 -12.51 15.36
C ASP A 9 -12.62 -11.76 14.64
N VAL A 10 -13.84 -12.30 14.78
CA VAL A 10 -15.05 -11.74 14.15
C VAL A 10 -15.33 -10.34 14.67
N GLN A 11 -15.14 -10.09 15.97
CA GLN A 11 -15.43 -8.80 16.58
C GLN A 11 -14.48 -7.74 16.07
N LEU A 12 -13.18 -8.06 16.02
CA LEU A 12 -12.17 -7.16 15.48
C LEU A 12 -12.41 -6.87 13.99
N SER A 13 -12.80 -7.88 13.22
CA SER A 13 -13.12 -7.71 11.80
C SER A 13 -14.33 -6.81 11.58
N GLN A 14 -15.38 -6.97 12.39
CA GLN A 14 -16.58 -6.12 12.31
C GLN A 14 -16.24 -4.68 12.69
N GLN A 15 -15.47 -4.48 13.77
CA GLN A 15 -15.05 -3.15 14.22
C GLN A 15 -14.30 -2.39 13.12
N ARG A 16 -13.40 -3.05 12.39
CA ARG A 16 -12.56 -2.44 11.35
C ARG A 16 -13.25 -2.28 9.99
N TYR A 17 -14.46 -2.79 9.82
CA TYR A 17 -15.08 -2.93 8.50
C TYR A 17 -15.16 -1.60 7.74
N GLY A 18 -15.67 -0.54 8.38
CA GLY A 18 -15.76 0.80 7.79
C GLY A 18 -14.39 1.39 7.43
N LEU A 19 -13.44 1.32 8.37
CA LEU A 19 -12.07 1.81 8.18
C LEU A 19 -11.37 1.13 6.99
N ILE A 20 -11.47 -0.19 6.89
CA ILE A 20 -10.85 -0.96 5.80
C ILE A 20 -11.48 -0.63 4.45
N ASN A 21 -12.80 -0.45 4.38
CA ASN A 21 -13.47 -0.03 3.14
C ASN A 21 -13.03 1.37 2.70
N SER A 22 -12.97 2.33 3.63
CA SER A 22 -12.48 3.68 3.32
C SER A 22 -11.02 3.66 2.86
N LEU A 23 -10.15 2.89 3.51
CA LEU A 23 -8.76 2.69 3.06
C LEU A 23 -8.70 2.07 1.66
N PHE A 24 -9.53 1.06 1.38
CA PHE A 24 -9.60 0.45 0.06
C PHE A 24 -10.00 1.47 -1.00
N ASP A 25 -10.99 2.32 -0.72
CA ASP A 25 -11.43 3.33 -1.68
C ASP A 25 -10.38 4.41 -1.92
N GLN A 26 -9.78 4.95 -0.86
CA GLN A 26 -8.78 6.01 -0.99
C GLN A 26 -7.48 5.52 -1.63
N LEU A 27 -7.03 4.31 -1.33
CA LEU A 27 -5.75 3.79 -1.82
C LEU A 27 -5.88 3.03 -3.14
N ILE A 28 -6.99 2.33 -3.36
CA ILE A 28 -7.15 1.42 -4.50
C ILE A 28 -8.21 1.95 -5.45
N THR A 29 -9.47 2.09 -5.04
CA THR A 29 -10.57 2.45 -5.95
C THR A 29 -10.31 3.77 -6.66
N PHE A 30 -10.15 4.86 -5.89
CA PHE A 30 -9.97 6.21 -6.44
C PHE A 30 -8.58 6.45 -7.03
N ARG A 31 -7.61 5.59 -6.73
CA ARG A 31 -6.22 5.74 -7.18
C ARG A 31 -5.76 4.62 -8.11
N LEU A 32 -6.68 3.79 -8.59
CA LEU A 32 -6.39 2.61 -9.40
C LEU A 32 -5.49 2.92 -10.58
N ARG A 33 -5.74 4.03 -11.29
CA ARG A 33 -4.91 4.47 -12.44
C ARG A 33 -3.47 4.77 -12.01
N GLY A 34 -3.29 5.50 -10.91
CA GLY A 34 -1.98 5.85 -10.36
C GLY A 34 -1.23 4.61 -9.88
N LEU A 35 -1.92 3.76 -9.12
CA LEU A 35 -1.39 2.50 -8.59
C LEU A 35 -0.97 1.54 -9.71
N LYS A 36 -1.83 1.33 -10.73
CA LYS A 36 -1.50 0.52 -11.92
C LYS A 36 -0.29 1.07 -12.67
N SER A 37 -0.19 2.39 -12.81
CA SER A 37 0.97 3.01 -13.45
C SER A 37 2.25 2.76 -12.66
N ALA A 38 2.21 2.81 -11.33
CA ALA A 38 3.37 2.51 -10.49
C ALA A 38 3.80 1.04 -10.60
N TRP A 39 2.87 0.11 -10.46
CA TRP A 39 3.15 -1.32 -10.62
C TRP A 39 3.67 -1.68 -12.02
N SER A 40 3.15 -1.04 -13.07
CA SER A 40 3.66 -1.25 -14.43
C SER A 40 5.15 -0.90 -14.55
N GLU A 41 5.59 0.21 -13.97
CA GLU A 41 7.01 0.59 -13.97
C GLU A 41 7.85 -0.35 -13.10
N ILE A 42 7.34 -0.76 -11.93
CA ILE A 42 8.00 -1.76 -11.08
C ILE A 42 8.24 -3.06 -11.85
N HIS A 43 7.22 -3.61 -12.52
CA HIS A 43 7.36 -4.85 -13.28
C HIS A 43 8.30 -4.73 -14.48
N LYS A 44 8.31 -3.57 -15.17
CA LYS A 44 9.31 -3.31 -16.23
C LYS A 44 10.72 -3.32 -15.67
N ALA A 45 10.92 -2.72 -14.49
CA ALA A 45 12.22 -2.69 -13.83
C ALA A 45 12.66 -4.07 -13.33
N GLU A 46 11.75 -4.88 -12.80
CA GLU A 46 12.02 -6.28 -12.44
C GLU A 46 12.51 -7.09 -13.65
N LYS A 47 11.82 -6.98 -14.79
CA LYS A 47 12.26 -7.62 -16.04
C LYS A 47 13.64 -7.16 -16.51
N ARG A 48 14.01 -5.89 -16.26
CA ARG A 48 15.37 -5.40 -16.55
C ARG A 48 16.39 -6.02 -15.60
N ILE A 49 16.08 -6.10 -14.31
CA ILE A 49 16.94 -6.76 -13.31
C ILE A 49 17.19 -8.21 -13.69
N GLU A 50 16.15 -8.97 -14.03
CA GLU A 50 16.27 -10.37 -14.47
C GLU A 50 17.20 -10.52 -15.68
N LYS A 51 17.09 -9.62 -16.67
CA LYS A 51 17.97 -9.61 -17.85
C LYS A 51 19.43 -9.26 -17.53
N LYS A 52 19.67 -8.45 -16.50
CA LYS A 52 21.02 -8.09 -16.06
C LYS A 52 21.65 -9.24 -15.27
N GLU A 53 20.87 -9.86 -14.40
CA GLU A 53 21.26 -11.01 -13.62
C GLU A 53 21.62 -12.20 -14.52
N SER A 54 20.84 -12.47 -15.58
CA SER A 54 21.18 -13.53 -16.55
C SER A 54 22.47 -13.27 -17.34
N ARG A 55 22.99 -12.04 -17.29
CA ARG A 55 24.29 -11.63 -17.85
C ARG A 55 25.38 -11.55 -16.77
N ASN A 56 25.15 -12.11 -15.59
CA ASN A 56 26.04 -12.08 -14.42
C ASN A 56 26.43 -10.66 -13.99
N GLN A 57 25.56 -9.67 -14.19
CA GLN A 57 25.78 -8.31 -13.69
C GLN A 57 25.32 -8.17 -12.24
N ASP A 58 26.03 -7.37 -11.44
CA ASP A 58 25.58 -7.05 -10.08
C ASP A 58 24.30 -6.20 -10.13
N VAL A 59 23.25 -6.70 -9.46
CA VAL A 59 21.93 -6.09 -9.38
C VAL A 59 21.51 -5.75 -7.94
N ALA A 60 22.39 -5.89 -6.95
CA ALA A 60 22.03 -5.72 -5.53
C ALA A 60 21.39 -4.35 -5.24
N VAL A 61 21.99 -3.27 -5.75
CA VAL A 61 21.45 -1.91 -5.60
C VAL A 61 20.10 -1.77 -6.32
N LEU A 62 19.94 -2.38 -7.51
CA LEU A 62 18.70 -2.31 -8.28
C LEU A 62 17.55 -3.03 -7.56
N ARG A 63 17.84 -4.19 -6.95
CA ARG A 63 16.87 -4.92 -6.13
C ARG A 63 16.42 -4.11 -4.92
N LYS A 64 17.34 -3.38 -4.27
CA LYS A 64 16.99 -2.48 -3.15
C LYS A 64 16.04 -1.37 -3.59
N LEU A 65 16.28 -0.74 -4.75
CA LEU A 65 15.38 0.28 -5.30
C LEU A 65 13.97 -0.27 -5.55
N ILE A 66 13.86 -1.50 -6.07
CA ILE A 66 12.56 -2.13 -6.31
C ILE A 66 11.87 -2.57 -5.02
N ALA A 67 12.61 -3.05 -4.03
CA ALA A 67 12.06 -3.33 -2.71
C ALA A 67 11.46 -2.07 -2.07
N GLU A 68 12.16 -0.94 -2.15
CA GLU A 68 11.66 0.35 -1.66
C GLU A 68 10.43 0.83 -2.45
N ALA A 69 10.45 0.72 -3.78
CA ALA A 69 9.29 1.05 -4.62
C ALA A 69 8.05 0.22 -4.24
N LYS A 70 8.22 -1.09 -4.00
CA LYS A 70 7.14 -1.98 -3.54
C LYS A 70 6.63 -1.56 -2.17
N ALA A 71 7.52 -1.28 -1.23
CA ALA A 71 7.15 -0.83 0.12
C ALA A 71 6.35 0.48 0.11
N LEU A 72 6.60 1.37 -0.85
CA LEU A 72 5.84 2.60 -1.03
C LEU A 72 4.41 2.33 -1.55
N VAL A 73 4.25 1.49 -2.59
CA VAL A 73 2.93 1.22 -3.20
C VAL A 73 2.03 0.35 -2.31
N THR A 74 2.59 -0.41 -1.37
CA THR A 74 1.83 -1.24 -0.42
C THR A 74 1.69 -0.60 0.97
N ARG A 75 2.15 0.64 1.17
CA ARG A 75 2.05 1.30 2.47
C ARG A 75 0.60 1.61 2.83
N VAL A 76 0.16 1.12 3.99
CA VAL A 76 -1.08 1.52 4.64
C VAL A 76 -0.80 2.71 5.58
N PRO A 77 -1.50 3.85 5.45
CA PRO A 77 -1.25 5.07 6.23
C PRO A 77 -2.03 5.11 7.56
N VAL A 78 -2.19 3.96 8.21
CA VAL A 78 -2.86 3.80 9.51
C VAL A 78 -2.06 2.82 10.34
N LEU A 79 -1.86 3.13 11.61
CA LEU A 79 -1.16 2.28 12.56
C LEU A 79 -2.07 1.18 13.10
N GLU A 80 -1.48 0.07 13.55
CA GLU A 80 -2.25 -1.03 14.13
C GLU A 80 -3.03 -0.61 15.38
N VAL A 81 -2.46 0.27 16.21
CA VAL A 81 -3.12 0.79 17.41
C VAL A 81 -4.37 1.60 17.06
N GLU A 82 -4.32 2.42 16.02
CA GLU A 82 -5.47 3.20 15.52
C GLU A 82 -6.52 2.26 14.91
N ALA A 83 -6.08 1.29 14.11
CA ALA A 83 -6.97 0.29 13.53
C ALA A 83 -7.61 -0.63 14.59
N ASN A 84 -7.04 -0.74 15.79
CA ASN A 84 -7.63 -1.46 16.93
C ASN A 84 -8.49 -0.59 17.84
N ASP A 85 -8.45 0.73 17.68
CA ASP A 85 -9.14 1.65 18.57
C ASP A 85 -10.64 1.74 18.21
N PHE A 86 -11.49 1.42 19.18
CA PHE A 86 -12.93 1.33 18.94
C PHE A 86 -13.53 2.69 18.58
N GLU A 87 -13.18 3.74 19.31
CA GLU A 87 -13.68 5.11 19.09
C GLU A 87 -13.25 5.63 17.72
N TYR A 88 -11.98 5.42 17.34
CA TYR A 88 -11.47 5.80 16.04
C TYR A 88 -12.22 5.11 14.89
N ASN A 89 -12.48 3.80 15.02
CA ASN A 89 -13.20 3.04 14.00
C ASN A 89 -14.67 3.51 13.85
N GLN A 90 -15.30 4.05 14.89
CA GLN A 90 -16.69 4.55 14.82
C GLN A 90 -16.86 5.71 13.83
N HIS A 91 -15.79 6.49 13.57
CA HIS A 91 -15.83 7.57 12.58
C HIS A 91 -16.07 7.08 11.15
N PHE A 92 -15.81 5.79 10.86
CA PHE A 92 -15.92 5.20 9.51
C PHE A 92 -17.18 4.33 9.30
N ALA A 93 -18.07 4.26 10.29
CA ALA A 93 -19.25 3.39 10.27
C ALA A 93 -20.55 4.11 9.83
N LYS A 94 -20.53 5.44 9.70
CA LYS A 94 -21.70 6.29 9.39
C LYS A 94 -21.34 7.30 8.29
N GLU A 95 -22.19 8.31 8.10
CA GLU A 95 -21.88 9.48 7.27
C GLU A 95 -20.53 10.10 7.67
N ALA A 96 -19.73 10.45 6.67
CA ALA A 96 -18.35 10.89 6.87
C ALA A 96 -18.30 12.18 7.70
N ASP A 97 -17.70 12.08 8.88
CA ASP A 97 -17.47 13.23 9.75
C ASP A 97 -16.13 13.90 9.48
N LYS A 98 -15.82 14.94 10.26
CA LYS A 98 -14.58 15.71 10.11
C LYS A 98 -13.33 14.84 10.27
N VAL A 99 -13.36 13.82 11.13
CA VAL A 99 -12.20 12.94 11.39
C VAL A 99 -11.96 12.06 10.18
N GLN A 100 -13.02 11.41 9.66
CA GLN A 100 -12.93 10.60 8.45
C GLN A 100 -12.41 11.43 7.27
N ILE A 101 -12.99 12.61 7.01
CA ILE A 101 -12.60 13.47 5.87
C ILE A 101 -11.13 13.89 5.96
N GLN A 102 -10.66 14.26 7.16
CA GLN A 102 -9.26 14.64 7.38
C GLN A 102 -8.31 13.46 7.15
N ALA A 103 -8.66 12.29 7.67
CA ALA A 103 -7.87 11.07 7.48
C ALA A 103 -7.79 10.69 5.99
N GLU A 104 -8.92 10.64 5.31
CA GLU A 104 -9.00 10.31 3.88
C GLU A 104 -8.20 11.28 3.00
N THR A 105 -8.26 12.58 3.30
CA THR A 105 -7.47 13.61 2.60
C THR A 105 -5.97 13.38 2.79
N ALA A 106 -5.54 13.05 4.01
CA ALA A 106 -4.13 12.75 4.29
C ALA A 106 -3.67 11.46 3.58
N TRP A 107 -4.49 10.40 3.63
CA TRP A 107 -4.20 9.12 2.98
C TRP A 107 -4.07 9.27 1.47
N ASP A 108 -4.96 10.05 0.85
CA ASP A 108 -4.87 10.39 -0.56
C ASP A 108 -3.52 11.04 -0.91
N ALA A 109 -3.14 12.08 -0.17
CA ALA A 109 -1.89 12.79 -0.40
C ALA A 109 -0.68 11.85 -0.27
N ILE A 110 -0.69 10.97 0.74
CA ILE A 110 0.34 9.95 0.94
C ILE A 110 0.37 8.96 -0.23
N ALA A 111 -0.78 8.43 -0.67
CA ALA A 111 -0.86 7.48 -1.76
C ALA A 111 -0.31 8.07 -3.07
N LYS A 112 -0.75 9.28 -3.43
CA LYS A 112 -0.25 10.01 -4.61
C LYS A 112 1.28 10.19 -4.56
N LYS A 113 1.81 10.63 -3.41
CA LYS A 113 3.25 10.81 -3.20
C LYS A 113 3.99 9.48 -3.36
N ASN A 114 3.53 8.42 -2.70
CA ASN A 114 4.16 7.11 -2.72
C ASN A 114 4.17 6.50 -4.12
N TYR A 115 3.06 6.59 -4.87
CA TYR A 115 3.00 6.05 -6.23
C TYR A 115 3.91 6.81 -7.19
N ARG A 116 4.05 8.13 -7.03
CA ARG A 116 5.02 8.92 -7.78
C ARG A 116 6.46 8.50 -7.47
N LEU A 117 6.83 8.42 -6.19
CA LEU A 117 8.18 8.04 -5.76
C LEU A 117 8.54 6.61 -6.19
N ALA A 118 7.59 5.66 -6.08
CA ALA A 118 7.79 4.30 -6.54
C ALA A 118 8.09 4.22 -8.04
N LYS A 119 7.39 5.02 -8.86
CA LYS A 119 7.68 5.13 -10.30
C LYS A 119 9.07 5.70 -10.55
N GLU A 120 9.48 6.71 -9.81
CA GLU A 120 10.81 7.32 -9.94
C GLU A 120 11.92 6.34 -9.59
N LEU A 121 11.76 5.58 -8.50
CA LEU A 121 12.69 4.51 -8.12
C LEU A 121 12.77 3.41 -9.18
N ALA A 122 11.62 2.95 -9.69
CA ALA A 122 11.58 1.93 -10.74
C ALA A 122 12.27 2.42 -12.03
N LYS A 123 12.09 3.68 -12.42
CA LYS A 123 12.74 4.29 -13.60
C LYS A 123 14.26 4.46 -13.47
N LYS A 124 14.82 4.44 -12.26
CA LYS A 124 16.28 4.42 -12.06
C LYS A 124 16.91 3.09 -12.50
N VAL A 125 16.12 2.02 -12.60
CA VAL A 125 16.56 0.74 -13.16
C VAL A 125 16.56 0.82 -14.69
N LYS A 126 17.71 1.17 -15.26
CA LYS A 126 17.92 1.23 -16.71
C LYS A 126 18.42 -0.08 -17.28
#